data_AF-A0A1D6J3U9-F1
#
_entry.id   AF-A0A1D6J3U9-F1
#
_cell.length_a   1.000
_cell.length_b   1.000
_cell.length_c   1.000
_cell.angle_alpha   90.00
_cell.angle_beta   90.00
_cell.angle_gamma   90.00
#
_symmetry.space_group_name_H-M   'P 1'
#
loop_
_entity.id
_entity.type
_entity.pdbx_description
1 polymer ?
#
loop_
_entity_poly.entity_id
_entity_poly.type
_entity_poly.pdbx_seq_one_letter_code
_entity_poly.pdbx_strand_id
1 'polypeptide(L)'
;MWYLFIVSSTPIRYTSSSGERRIRVHTAAAPVVTDLSEMYRQADTGAIVSLLGRIAVENSLSDKLDSVRQQLQLKLVRSLKEYRNLYVVQHRIGGRLIFPESLKFLPLYILAICKTLALRGGYADVSLDERCAAGFSMMILPVKRLLNFIYPSLYRVDEVLTMVCCSFPLS
;
A
#
# COMPACT_ATOMS: atom_id res chain seq x y z
N MET A 1 -15.66 -2.21 31.15
CA MET A 1 -14.56 -2.09 30.17
C MET A 1 -15.15 -1.47 28.91
N TRP A 2 -15.08 -0.15 28.78
CA TRP A 2 -15.68 0.58 27.66
C TRP A 2 -14.67 0.56 26.50
N TYR A 3 -14.96 -0.16 25.42
CA TYR A 3 -14.18 -0.04 24.18
C TYR A 3 -14.53 1.33 23.57
N LEU A 4 -13.60 2.27 23.63
CA LEU A 4 -13.73 3.53 22.92
C LEU A 4 -13.53 3.24 21.43
N PHE A 5 -14.51 3.59 20.60
CA PHE A 5 -14.42 3.49 19.14
C PHE A 5 -14.35 4.88 18.54
N ILE A 6 -13.44 5.10 17.59
CA ILE A 6 -13.47 6.29 16.75
C ILE A 6 -14.46 6.02 15.61
N VAL A 7 -15.53 6.82 15.54
CA VAL A 7 -16.53 6.73 14.47
C VAL A 7 -16.32 7.88 13.50
N SER A 8 -16.08 7.55 12.24
CA SER A 8 -16.04 8.51 11.13
C SER A 8 -17.25 8.28 10.22
N SER A 9 -17.97 9.36 9.90
CA SER A 9 -19.07 9.32 8.94
C SER A 9 -18.81 10.29 7.81
N THR A 10 -18.87 9.81 6.57
CA THR A 10 -18.66 10.61 5.37
C THR A 10 -19.90 10.55 4.48
N PRO A 11 -20.75 11.60 4.49
CA PRO A 11 -21.90 11.69 3.60
C PRO A 11 -21.48 12.19 2.22
N ILE A 12 -21.83 11.45 1.17
CA ILE A 12 -21.68 11.87 -0.22
C ILE A 12 -23.05 12.14 -0.83
N ARG A 13 -23.22 13.33 -1.42
CA ARG A 13 -24.44 13.73 -2.10
C ARG A 13 -24.20 13.69 -3.60
N TYR A 14 -25.06 13.02 -4.33
CA TYR A 14 -24.96 12.92 -5.78
C TYR A 14 -26.34 12.88 -6.42
N THR A 15 -26.40 13.31 -7.67
CA THR A 15 -27.60 13.18 -8.50
C THR A 15 -27.47 11.90 -9.30
N SER A 16 -28.46 11.02 -9.17
CA SER A 16 -28.56 9.80 -9.99
C SER A 16 -28.78 10.18 -11.46
N SER A 17 -28.42 9.29 -12.39
CA SER A 17 -28.76 9.46 -13.81
C SER A 17 -30.27 9.53 -14.06
N SER A 18 -31.07 9.05 -13.11
CA SER A 18 -32.53 9.18 -13.07
C SER A 18 -33.05 10.54 -12.59
N GLY A 19 -32.18 11.52 -12.27
CA GLY A 19 -32.58 12.86 -11.80
C GLY A 19 -32.87 12.95 -10.30
N GLU A 20 -32.76 11.85 -9.56
CA GLU A 20 -32.99 11.84 -8.12
C GLU A 20 -31.78 12.34 -7.33
N ARG A 21 -32.01 13.24 -6.38
CA ARG A 21 -30.99 13.67 -5.42
C ARG A 21 -30.87 12.65 -4.29
N ARG A 22 -29.76 11.91 -4.24
CA ARG A 22 -29.50 10.85 -3.26
C ARG A 22 -28.34 11.21 -2.34
N ILE A 23 -28.38 10.69 -1.12
CA ILE A 23 -27.29 10.79 -0.14
C ILE A 23 -26.85 9.36 0.19
N ARG A 24 -25.57 9.06 0.03
CA ARG A 24 -24.95 7.83 0.52
C ARG A 24 -24.09 8.19 1.73
N VAL A 25 -24.28 7.48 2.84
CA VAL A 25 -23.49 7.69 4.06
C VAL A 25 -22.65 6.45 4.30
N HIS A 26 -21.34 6.64 4.42
CA HIS A 26 -20.42 5.60 4.89
C HIS A 26 -20.10 5.87 6.35
N THR A 27 -20.30 4.86 7.20
CA THR A 27 -19.99 4.90 8.63
C THR A 27 -18.93 3.83 8.91
N ALA A 28 -17.77 4.25 9.39
CA ALA A 28 -16.69 3.36 9.80
C ALA A 28 -16.39 3.57 11.28
N ALA A 29 -16.20 2.47 12.02
CA ALA A 29 -15.80 2.48 13.42
C ALA A 29 -14.48 1.71 13.57
N ALA A 30 -13.48 2.32 14.21
CA ALA A 30 -12.19 1.70 14.48
C ALA A 30 -11.97 1.55 16.00
N PRO A 31 -11.49 0.40 16.49
CA PRO A 31 -11.20 0.20 17.91
C PRO A 31 -10.01 1.04 18.34
N VAL A 32 -10.10 1.65 19.52
CA VAL A 32 -8.95 2.33 20.14
C VAL A 32 -8.15 1.34 20.97
N VAL A 33 -6.86 1.23 20.67
CA VAL A 33 -5.90 0.39 21.39
C VAL A 33 -5.03 1.25 22.31
N THR A 34 -4.71 0.74 23.50
CA THR A 34 -3.84 1.42 24.47
C THR A 34 -2.38 0.99 24.32
N ASP A 35 -2.13 -0.18 23.74
CA ASP A 35 -0.79 -0.70 23.48
C ASP A 35 -0.41 -0.60 22.00
N LEU A 36 0.84 -0.19 21.75
CA LEU A 36 1.39 -0.07 20.40
C LEU A 36 1.57 -1.45 19.74
N SER A 37 1.81 -2.51 20.51
CA SER A 37 1.94 -3.87 19.97
C SER A 37 0.69 -4.33 19.21
N GLU A 38 -0.48 -4.08 19.80
CA GLU A 38 -1.79 -4.41 19.20
C GLU A 38 -2.08 -3.56 17.97
N MET A 39 -1.68 -2.28 17.99
CA MET A 39 -1.78 -1.39 16.84
C MET A 39 -1.00 -1.94 15.63
N TYR A 40 0.26 -2.35 15.83
CA TYR A 40 1.08 -2.92 14.74
C TYR A 40 0.52 -4.23 14.21
N ARG A 41 -0.16 -5.03 15.05
CA ARG A 41 -0.81 -6.28 14.64
C ARG A 41 -2.04 -6.01 13.76
N GLN A 42 -2.81 -4.96 14.05
CA GLN A 42 -4.00 -4.60 13.27
C GLN A 42 -3.71 -3.72 12.04
N ALA A 43 -2.45 -3.33 11.82
CA ALA A 43 -2.07 -2.45 10.72
C ALA A 43 -2.31 -3.11 9.33
N ASP A 44 -3.10 -2.45 8.48
CA ASP A 44 -3.33 -2.87 7.10
C ASP A 44 -2.22 -2.33 6.17
N THR A 45 -1.35 -3.22 5.70
CA THR A 45 -0.30 -2.89 4.73
C THR A 45 -0.86 -2.29 3.44
N GLY A 46 -1.99 -2.78 2.94
CA GLY A 46 -2.57 -2.30 1.68
C GLY A 46 -3.00 -0.84 1.77
N ALA A 47 -3.68 -0.48 2.86
CA ALA A 47 -4.08 0.88 3.14
C ALA A 47 -2.87 1.81 3.27
N ILE A 48 -1.85 1.42 4.04
CA ILE A 48 -0.62 2.20 4.24
C ILE A 48 0.10 2.45 2.92
N VAL A 49 0.30 1.41 2.12
CA VAL A 49 0.95 1.50 0.80
C VAL A 49 0.16 2.42 -0.13
N SER A 50 -1.17 2.32 -0.13
CA SER A 50 -2.02 3.18 -0.97
C SER A 50 -1.90 4.65 -0.60
N LEU A 51 -1.86 4.96 0.70
CA LEU A 51 -1.71 6.32 1.20
C LEU A 51 -0.33 6.88 0.87
N LEU A 52 0.73 6.11 1.17
CA LEU A 52 2.11 6.50 0.87
C LEU A 52 2.33 6.71 -0.63
N GLY A 53 1.75 5.87 -1.48
CA GLY A 53 1.82 6.02 -2.93
C GLY A 53 1.17 7.31 -3.43
N ARG A 54 0.00 7.66 -2.89
CA ARG A 54 -0.71 8.91 -3.24
C ARG A 54 0.06 10.15 -2.78
N ILE A 55 0.53 10.15 -1.53
CA ILE A 55 1.36 11.24 -1.00
C ILE A 55 2.66 11.38 -1.82
N ALA A 56 3.26 10.27 -2.24
CA ALA A 56 4.47 10.33 -3.05
C ALA A 56 4.22 10.94 -4.44
N VAL A 57 3.10 10.61 -5.08
CA VAL A 57 2.71 11.23 -6.35
C VAL A 57 2.39 12.72 -6.16
N GLU A 58 1.73 13.11 -5.07
CA GLU A 58 1.49 14.52 -4.75
C GLU A 58 2.80 15.29 -4.53
N ASN A 59 3.69 14.75 -3.69
CA ASN A 59 5.00 15.35 -3.44
C ASN A 59 5.86 15.40 -4.71
N SER A 60 5.69 14.49 -5.66
CA SER A 60 6.43 14.51 -6.93
C SER A 60 6.12 15.72 -7.82
N LEU A 61 4.99 16.41 -7.57
CA LEU A 61 4.63 17.64 -8.26
C LEU A 61 5.37 18.87 -7.73
N SER A 62 5.84 18.83 -6.48
CA SER A 62 6.49 19.96 -5.81
C SER A 62 7.99 19.73 -5.55
N ASP A 63 8.37 18.51 -5.20
CA ASP A 63 9.73 18.12 -4.81
C ASP A 63 10.45 17.35 -5.93
N LYS A 64 11.78 17.33 -5.84
CA LYS A 64 12.60 16.45 -6.68
C LYS A 64 12.28 14.98 -6.40
N LEU A 65 12.18 14.16 -7.46
CA LEU A 65 11.88 12.72 -7.36
C LEU A 65 12.84 11.96 -6.42
N ASP A 66 14.12 12.34 -6.40
CA ASP A 66 15.10 11.77 -5.46
C ASP A 66 14.74 12.02 -4.00
N SER A 67 14.32 13.25 -3.68
CA SER A 67 13.87 13.62 -2.34
C SER A 67 12.66 12.80 -1.92
N VAL A 68 11.66 12.67 -2.80
CA VAL A 68 10.45 11.88 -2.54
C VAL A 68 10.78 10.42 -2.23
N ARG A 69 11.68 9.81 -3.01
CA ARG A 69 12.13 8.41 -2.77
C ARG A 69 12.85 8.27 -1.42
N GLN A 70 13.73 9.21 -1.09
CA GLN A 70 14.42 9.23 0.21
C GLN A 70 13.43 9.41 1.37
N GLN A 71 12.42 10.28 1.23
CA GLN A 71 11.39 10.47 2.24
C GLN A 71 10.58 9.19 2.49
N LEU A 72 10.20 8.45 1.44
CA LEU A 72 9.51 7.16 1.57
C LEU A 72 10.35 6.12 2.32
N GLN A 73 11.63 5.99 1.96
CA GLN A 73 12.56 5.08 2.63
C GLN A 73 12.78 5.49 4.09
N LEU A 74 12.91 6.78 4.37
CA LEU A 74 13.09 7.29 5.72
C LEU A 74 11.86 7.04 6.59
N LYS A 75 10.63 7.20 6.05
CA LYS A 75 9.40 6.85 6.75
C LYS A 75 9.37 5.37 7.13
N LEU A 76 9.72 4.47 6.20
CA LEU A 76 9.83 3.04 6.47
C LEU A 76 10.83 2.72 7.59
N VAL A 77 12.04 3.27 7.49
CA VAL A 77 13.11 3.02 8.46
C VAL A 77 12.72 3.54 9.84
N ARG A 78 12.08 4.72 9.92
CA ARG A 78 11.57 5.27 11.19
C ARG A 78 10.50 4.36 11.79
N SER A 79 9.50 3.93 11.02
CA SER A 79 8.46 3.02 11.51
C SER A 79 9.02 1.70 12.03
N LEU A 80 9.97 1.09 11.32
CA LEU A 80 10.60 -0.16 11.75
C LEU A 80 11.54 0.02 12.95
N LYS A 81 12.22 1.17 13.04
CA LYS A 81 13.07 1.53 14.19
C LYS A 81 12.23 1.67 15.46
N GLU A 82 11.09 2.36 15.38
CA GLU A 82 10.18 2.48 16.52
C GLU A 82 9.61 1.13 16.95
N TYR A 83 9.23 0.27 15.99
CA TYR A 83 8.82 -1.09 16.32
C TYR A 83 9.94 -1.86 17.03
N ARG A 84 11.18 -1.79 16.53
CA ARG A 84 12.33 -2.41 17.20
C ARG A 84 12.51 -1.91 18.63
N ASN A 85 12.40 -0.59 18.85
CA ASN A 85 12.54 0.04 20.17
C ASN A 85 11.57 -0.52 21.21
N LEU A 86 10.32 -0.82 20.81
CA LEU A 86 9.30 -1.40 21.70
C LEU A 86 9.69 -2.78 22.24
N TYR A 87 10.46 -3.57 21.47
CA TYR A 87 10.84 -4.95 21.82
C TYR A 87 12.34 -5.10 22.19
N VAL A 88 13.07 -4.00 22.40
CA VAL A 88 14.52 -4.00 22.73
C VAL A 88 14.84 -4.87 23.94
N VAL A 89 13.93 -4.95 24.92
CA VAL A 89 14.15 -5.73 26.15
C VAL A 89 14.13 -7.25 25.89
N GLN A 90 13.38 -7.72 24.88
CA GLN A 90 13.19 -9.15 24.61
C GLN A 90 14.20 -9.74 23.62
N HIS A 91 14.87 -8.91 22.80
CA HIS A 91 15.73 -9.38 21.73
C HIS A 91 17.13 -8.73 21.77
N ARG A 92 17.99 -9.26 22.65
CA ARG A 92 19.46 -9.02 22.64
C ARG A 92 20.18 -9.74 21.48
N ILE A 93 19.52 -9.93 20.33
CA ILE A 93 20.09 -10.64 19.19
C ILE A 93 20.49 -9.60 18.15
N GLY A 94 21.76 -9.20 18.19
CA GLY A 94 22.33 -8.28 17.20
C GLY A 94 22.29 -8.89 15.79
N GLY A 95 21.99 -8.06 14.78
CA GLY A 95 22.14 -8.41 13.36
C GLY A 95 20.88 -8.85 12.61
N ARG A 96 19.71 -8.99 13.26
CA ARG A 96 18.44 -9.31 12.58
C ARG A 96 17.51 -8.11 12.54
N LEU A 97 16.82 -7.92 11.40
CA LEU A 97 15.76 -6.93 11.27
C LEU A 97 14.49 -7.48 11.92
N ILE A 98 13.97 -6.78 12.92
CA ILE A 98 12.72 -7.13 13.62
C ILE A 98 11.57 -6.36 12.96
N PHE A 99 10.50 -7.04 12.58
CA PHE A 99 9.32 -6.45 11.94
C PHE A 99 8.04 -7.17 12.39
N PRO A 100 6.89 -6.48 12.43
CA PRO A 100 5.61 -7.13 12.73
C PRO A 100 5.14 -7.93 11.51
N GLU A 101 4.47 -9.06 11.76
CA GLU A 101 3.96 -9.95 10.71
C GLU A 101 3.06 -9.21 9.70
N SER A 102 2.21 -8.31 10.20
CA SER A 102 1.27 -7.53 9.39
C SER A 102 1.97 -6.61 8.38
N LEU A 103 3.19 -6.14 8.66
CA LEU A 103 3.96 -5.23 7.81
C LEU A 103 5.11 -5.93 7.05
N LYS A 104 5.14 -7.26 7.00
CA LYS A 104 6.22 -8.00 6.33
C LYS A 104 6.40 -7.62 4.85
N PHE A 105 5.30 -7.26 4.18
CA PHE A 105 5.30 -6.86 2.77
C PHE A 105 5.50 -5.36 2.56
N LEU A 106 5.47 -4.54 3.62
CA LEU A 106 5.57 -3.10 3.51
C LEU A 106 6.90 -2.64 2.86
N PRO A 107 8.09 -3.18 3.24
CA PRO A 107 9.34 -2.83 2.56
C PRO A 107 9.35 -3.16 1.07
N LEU A 108 8.75 -4.30 0.69
CA LEU A 108 8.63 -4.73 -0.70
C LEU A 108 7.81 -3.74 -1.52
N TYR A 109 6.64 -3.35 -1.01
CA TYR A 109 5.78 -2.39 -1.69
C TYR A 109 6.37 -0.98 -1.77
N ILE A 110 7.07 -0.52 -0.74
CA ILE A 110 7.73 0.79 -0.77
C ILE A 110 8.85 0.81 -1.82
N LEU A 111 9.64 -0.27 -1.90
CA LEU A 111 10.63 -0.41 -2.96
C LEU A 111 9.99 -0.43 -4.35
N ALA A 112 8.87 -1.15 -4.49
CA ALA A 112 8.13 -1.21 -5.74
C ALA A 112 7.59 0.18 -6.15
N ILE A 113 7.01 0.96 -5.22
CA ILE A 113 6.60 2.35 -5.44
C ILE A 113 7.77 3.19 -5.99
N CYS A 114 8.96 3.08 -5.39
CA CYS A 114 10.14 3.82 -5.84
C CYS A 114 10.63 3.41 -7.24
N LYS A 115 10.23 2.23 -7.75
CA LYS A 115 10.58 1.70 -9.07
C LYS A 115 9.50 1.90 -10.13
N THR A 116 8.28 2.27 -9.72
CA THR A 116 7.15 2.58 -10.61
C THR A 116 7.48 3.77 -11.52
N LEU A 117 6.92 3.76 -12.73
CA LEU A 117 7.12 4.79 -13.76
C LEU A 117 6.88 6.22 -13.24
N ALA A 118 5.93 6.41 -12.32
CA ALA A 118 5.63 7.70 -11.71
C ALA A 118 6.83 8.32 -10.98
N LEU A 119 7.59 7.52 -10.21
CA LEU A 119 8.66 7.98 -9.32
C LEU A 119 10.06 7.54 -9.75
N ARG A 120 10.16 6.79 -10.85
CA ARG A 120 11.44 6.35 -11.41
C ARG A 120 12.29 7.56 -11.81
N GLY A 121 13.50 7.63 -11.27
CA GLY A 121 14.50 8.64 -11.64
C GLY A 121 15.25 8.24 -12.91
N GLY A 122 15.56 9.22 -13.76
CA GLY A 122 16.17 9.05 -15.08
C GLY A 122 15.47 9.94 -16.10
N TYR A 123 16.15 10.98 -16.59
CA TYR A 123 15.58 11.95 -17.54
C TYR A 123 15.32 11.32 -18.93
N ALA A 124 15.99 10.22 -19.25
CA ALA A 124 15.96 9.58 -20.57
C ALA A 124 15.11 8.30 -20.67
N ASP A 125 14.60 7.77 -19.54
CA ASP A 125 14.06 6.41 -19.51
C ASP A 125 12.53 6.33 -19.68
N VAL A 126 11.80 7.42 -19.44
CA VAL A 126 10.33 7.43 -19.43
C VAL A 126 9.82 8.74 -20.02
N SER A 127 8.89 8.66 -20.97
CA SER A 127 8.23 9.84 -21.52
C SER A 127 7.41 10.56 -20.45
N LEU A 128 7.28 11.88 -20.55
CA LEU A 128 6.52 12.66 -19.58
C LEU A 128 5.06 12.20 -19.50
N ASP A 129 4.45 11.86 -20.65
CA ASP A 129 3.07 11.43 -20.73
C ASP A 129 2.83 10.09 -20.03
N GLU A 130 3.72 9.11 -20.22
CA GLU A 130 3.65 7.81 -19.51
C GLU A 130 3.81 7.99 -18.00
N ARG A 131 4.67 8.90 -17.57
CA ARG A 131 4.85 9.23 -16.15
C ARG A 131 3.59 9.84 -15.56
N CYS A 132 2.99 10.83 -16.24
CA CYS A 132 1.73 11.45 -15.83
C CYS A 132 0.58 10.43 -15.79
N ALA A 133 0.48 9.57 -16.81
CA ALA A 133 -0.53 8.51 -16.87
C ALA A 133 -0.37 7.50 -15.72
N ALA A 134 0.86 7.08 -15.41
CA ALA A 134 1.14 6.20 -14.28
C ALA A 134 0.83 6.87 -12.93
N GLY A 135 1.21 8.15 -12.74
CA GLY A 135 0.88 8.91 -11.53
C GLY A 135 -0.63 9.07 -11.34
N PHE A 136 -1.35 9.40 -12.41
CA PHE A 136 -2.81 9.51 -12.38
C PHE A 136 -3.47 8.16 -12.05
N SER A 137 -2.98 7.06 -12.65
CA SER A 137 -3.44 5.71 -12.34
C SER A 137 -3.29 5.38 -10.85
N MET A 138 -2.15 5.72 -10.25
CA MET A 138 -1.91 5.52 -8.82
C MET A 138 -2.88 6.33 -7.93
N MET A 139 -3.32 7.50 -8.39
CA MET A 139 -4.29 8.35 -7.68
C MET A 139 -5.74 7.88 -7.83
N ILE A 140 -6.13 7.21 -8.91
CA ILE A 140 -7.54 6.83 -9.11
C ILE A 140 -7.84 5.39 -8.66
N LEU A 141 -6.84 4.50 -8.68
CA LEU A 141 -7.09 3.08 -8.49
C LEU A 141 -7.50 2.74 -7.04
N PRO A 142 -8.46 1.81 -6.85
CA PRO A 142 -8.79 1.28 -5.54
C PRO A 142 -7.62 0.43 -5.00
N VAL A 143 -7.52 0.32 -3.67
CA VAL A 143 -6.38 -0.31 -2.97
C VAL A 143 -5.96 -1.64 -3.59
N LYS A 144 -6.90 -2.58 -3.83
CA LYS A 144 -6.59 -3.89 -4.42
C LYS A 144 -5.94 -3.79 -5.81
N ARG A 145 -6.46 -2.91 -6.68
CA ARG A 145 -5.91 -2.72 -8.03
C ARG A 145 -4.59 -1.97 -7.99
N LEU A 146 -4.44 -1.02 -7.07
CA LEU A 146 -3.20 -0.30 -6.86
C LEU A 146 -2.06 -1.24 -6.43
N LEU A 147 -2.32 -2.17 -5.52
CA LEU A 147 -1.33 -3.17 -5.11
C LEU A 147 -0.88 -4.03 -6.29
N ASN A 148 -1.81 -4.51 -7.11
CA ASN A 148 -1.48 -5.27 -8.32
C ASN A 148 -0.77 -4.42 -9.39
N PHE A 149 -1.08 -3.12 -9.47
CA PHE A 149 -0.41 -2.19 -10.37
C PHE A 149 1.04 -1.95 -9.97
N ILE A 150 1.32 -1.84 -8.67
CA ILE A 150 2.67 -1.62 -8.13
C ILE A 150 3.48 -2.92 -8.13
N TYR A 151 2.86 -4.04 -7.77
CA TYR A 151 3.49 -5.36 -7.68
C TYR A 151 2.60 -6.41 -8.37
N PRO A 152 2.82 -6.69 -9.66
CA PRO A 152 1.98 -7.59 -10.42
C PRO A 152 2.15 -9.05 -9.98
N SER A 153 1.07 -9.82 -10.00
CA SER A 153 1.11 -11.26 -9.76
C SER A 153 1.73 -11.98 -10.96
N LEU A 154 2.83 -12.69 -10.70
CA LEU A 154 3.49 -13.55 -11.69
C LEU A 154 3.03 -15.00 -11.47
N TYR A 155 2.46 -15.59 -12.50
CA TYR A 155 2.02 -16.99 -12.48
C TYR A 155 2.91 -17.81 -13.41
N ARG A 156 3.40 -18.96 -12.92
CA ARG A 156 4.11 -19.93 -13.75
C ARG A 156 3.10 -20.67 -14.60
N VAL A 157 3.18 -20.50 -15.91
CA VAL A 157 2.22 -21.07 -16.86
C VAL A 157 2.45 -22.58 -17.07
N ASP A 158 3.68 -23.06 -16.88
CA ASP A 158 4.06 -24.48 -17.05
C ASP A 158 3.25 -25.42 -16.15
N GLU A 159 3.03 -25.05 -14.89
CA GLU A 159 2.27 -25.86 -13.92
C GLU A 159 0.79 -25.95 -14.29
N VAL A 160 0.23 -24.86 -14.82
CA VAL A 160 -1.18 -24.79 -15.24
C VAL A 160 -1.41 -25.66 -16.47
N LEU A 161 -0.52 -25.62 -17.45
CA LEU A 161 -0.62 -26.48 -18.65
C LEU A 161 -0.45 -27.96 -18.31
N THR A 162 0.44 -28.30 -17.38
CA THR A 162 0.66 -29.71 -16.99
C THR A 162 -0.57 -30.29 -16.29
N MET A 163 -1.30 -29.51 -15.48
CA MET A 163 -2.57 -29.96 -14.88
C MET A 163 -3.67 -30.17 -15.92
N VAL A 164 -3.78 -29.31 -16.93
CA VAL A 164 -4.79 -29.46 -18.00
C VAL A 164 -4.45 -30.65 -18.91
N CYS A 165 -3.17 -30.89 -19.19
CA CYS A 165 -2.74 -32.03 -20.01
C CYS A 165 -2.91 -33.38 -19.27
N CYS A 166 -2.63 -33.43 -17.96
CA CYS A 166 -2.82 -34.65 -17.16
C CYS A 166 -4.29 -34.98 -16.85
N SER A 167 -5.23 -34.05 -17.04
CA SER A 167 -6.68 -34.28 -16.83
C SER A 167 -7.43 -34.68 -18.12
N PHE A 168 -6.75 -34.70 -19.27
CA PHE A 168 -7.22 -35.36 -20.49
C PHE A 168 -6.34 -36.59 -20.75
N PRO A 169 -6.64 -37.76 -20.14
CA PRO A 169 -6.07 -39.01 -20.64
C PRO A 169 -6.58 -39.20 -22.08
N LEU A 170 -5.65 -39.14 -23.03
CA LEU A 170 -5.85 -39.62 -24.39
C LEU A 170 -6.49 -41.00 -24.31
N SER A 171 -7.69 -41.12 -24.89
CA SER A 171 -8.39 -42.39 -25.12
C SER A 171 -7.75 -43.14 -26.27
#